data_AF-A0AAN6S2Z9-F1
#
_entry.id   AF-A0AAN6S2Z9-F1
#
_cell.length_a   1.000
_cell.length_b   1.000
_cell.length_c   1.000
_cell.angle_alpha   90.00
_cell.angle_beta   90.00
_cell.angle_gamma   90.00
#
_symmetry.space_group_name_H-M   'P 1'
#
loop_
_entity.id
_entity.type
_entity.pdbx_description
1 polymer ?
#
loop_
_entity_poly.entity_id
_entity_poly.type
_entity_poly.pdbx_seq_one_letter_code
_entity_poly.pdbx_strand_id
1 'polypeptide(L)'
;MEQEVKTELLTLPVSILQPTEKRLEQRRQKEKTRPSHSSTYEIASRAETPGAEEPAPSPQTFKSRGSVSWAAFEAALVDLGFSVLPKFGSIYTFLPPDTMAVKSFTVHRPHKSRIEGYMILVFARRLKRVYGWGEQTVA
;
A
#
# COMPACT_ATOMS: atom_id res chain seq x y z
N MET A 1 46.19 7.97 -55.50
CA MET A 1 44.72 8.19 -55.47
C MET A 1 44.21 6.95 -54.76
N GLU A 2 43.77 7.03 -53.51
CA GLU A 2 42.49 7.61 -53.11
C GLU A 2 42.60 8.34 -51.76
N GLN A 3 41.83 9.42 -51.64
CA GLN A 3 41.69 10.23 -50.44
C GLN A 3 40.59 9.66 -49.53
N GLU A 4 40.83 9.79 -48.22
CA GLU A 4 39.92 10.25 -47.15
C GLU A 4 38.44 10.50 -47.52
N VAL A 5 37.47 10.14 -46.65
CA VAL A 5 36.79 11.12 -45.75
C VAL A 5 36.05 10.43 -44.57
N LYS A 6 36.30 10.96 -43.35
CA LYS A 6 35.38 11.28 -42.23
C LYS A 6 34.59 10.21 -41.44
N THR A 7 34.92 10.20 -40.13
CA THR A 7 34.05 10.31 -38.92
C THR A 7 32.76 9.48 -38.89
N GLU A 8 32.49 8.69 -37.85
CA GLU A 8 32.12 9.25 -36.55
C GLU A 8 32.21 8.20 -35.44
N LEU A 9 33.01 8.55 -34.42
CA LEU A 9 32.93 8.03 -33.06
C LEU A 9 31.54 8.30 -32.49
N LEU A 10 30.80 7.27 -32.07
CA LEU A 10 29.90 7.43 -30.92
C LEU A 10 30.05 6.24 -29.98
N THR A 11 31.09 6.38 -29.16
CA THR A 11 31.20 5.89 -27.78
C THR A 11 29.84 5.92 -27.09
N LEU A 12 29.24 4.75 -26.83
CA LEU A 12 28.17 4.65 -25.85
C LEU A 12 28.76 4.93 -24.46
N PRO A 13 28.17 5.82 -23.64
CA PRO A 13 28.76 6.24 -22.40
C PRO A 13 28.91 5.06 -21.42
N VAL A 14 30.16 4.70 -21.17
CA VAL A 14 30.61 3.98 -19.97
C VAL A 14 30.13 4.78 -18.76
N SER A 15 28.97 4.42 -18.22
CA SER A 15 28.47 5.01 -16.97
C SER A 15 27.66 4.05 -16.10
N ILE A 16 27.51 2.77 -16.49
CA ILE A 16 26.74 1.78 -15.70
C ILE A 16 27.63 0.86 -14.84
N LEU A 17 28.93 1.17 -14.73
CA LEU A 17 29.85 0.48 -13.81
C LEU A 17 30.24 1.41 -12.67
N GLN A 18 29.28 1.80 -11.83
CA GLN A 18 29.60 2.31 -10.50
C GLN A 18 29.56 1.15 -9.49
N PRO A 19 30.65 0.91 -8.73
CA PRO A 19 30.71 -0.18 -7.76
C PRO A 19 29.63 -0.01 -6.68
N THR A 20 28.87 -1.07 -6.43
CA THR A 20 27.81 -1.17 -5.42
C THR A 20 28.26 -0.68 -4.04
N GLU A 21 29.55 -0.78 -3.74
CA GLU A 21 30.18 -0.38 -2.47
C GLU A 21 30.00 1.12 -2.16
N LYS A 22 30.16 2.02 -3.15
CA LYS A 22 30.00 3.46 -2.91
C LYS A 22 28.56 3.84 -2.55
N ARG A 23 27.57 3.08 -3.05
CA ARG A 23 26.15 3.28 -2.75
C ARG A 23 25.78 2.80 -1.34
N LEU A 24 26.46 1.77 -0.84
CA LEU A 24 26.24 1.26 0.52
C LEU A 24 26.82 2.23 1.56
N GLU A 25 28.01 2.80 1.31
CA GLU A 25 28.64 3.75 2.24
C GLU A 25 27.84 5.07 2.37
N GLN A 26 27.32 5.59 1.25
CA GLN A 26 26.42 6.75 1.25
C GLN A 26 25.11 6.53 2.03
N ARG A 27 24.63 5.27 2.13
CA ARG A 27 23.43 4.95 2.92
C ARG A 27 23.72 4.88 4.42
N ARG A 28 24.95 4.55 4.81
CA ARG A 28 25.40 4.47 6.21
C ARG A 28 25.70 5.85 6.79
N GLN A 29 26.13 6.80 5.96
CA GLN A 29 26.44 8.18 6.37
C GLN A 29 25.22 9.12 6.43
N LYS A 30 23.98 8.61 6.32
CA LYS A 30 22.80 9.44 6.60
C LYS A 30 22.71 9.67 8.11
N GLU A 31 23.46 10.67 8.58
CA GLU A 31 23.36 11.20 9.92
C GLU A 31 21.89 11.57 10.19
N LYS A 32 21.39 11.15 11.35
CA LYS A 32 20.01 11.33 11.73
C LYS A 32 19.80 12.78 12.16
N THR A 33 19.69 13.69 11.20
CA THR A 33 19.34 15.09 11.47
C THR A 33 17.85 15.16 11.84
N ARG A 34 17.53 14.73 13.06
CA ARG A 34 16.28 15.09 13.72
C ARG A 34 16.47 16.52 14.24
N PRO A 35 15.63 17.49 13.87
CA PRO A 35 15.59 18.75 14.59
C PRO A 35 15.34 18.46 16.08
N SER A 36 16.22 18.93 16.97
CA SER A 36 16.06 18.85 18.43
C SER A 36 15.03 19.84 18.96
N HIS A 37 13.85 19.92 18.33
CA HIS A 37 12.72 20.63 18.91
C HIS A 37 11.49 19.74 18.80
N SER A 38 11.28 18.96 19.85
CA SER A 38 9.93 18.54 20.21
C SER A 38 9.12 19.81 20.45
N SER A 39 8.31 20.22 19.48
CA SER A 39 7.26 21.21 19.73
C SER A 39 6.18 20.49 20.53
N THR A 40 6.26 20.62 21.85
CA THR A 40 5.22 20.17 22.76
C THR A 40 4.10 21.19 22.68
N TYR A 41 3.01 20.87 21.98
CA TYR A 41 1.78 21.64 22.12
C TYR A 41 1.24 21.41 23.53
N GLU A 42 1.40 22.41 24.38
CA GLU A 42 0.80 22.46 25.71
C GLU A 42 -0.69 22.76 25.54
N ILE A 43 -1.48 21.69 25.45
CA ILE A 43 -2.93 21.77 25.37
C ILE A 43 -3.43 22.04 26.79
N ALA A 44 -3.59 23.32 27.13
CA ALA A 44 -4.26 23.72 28.35
C ALA A 44 -5.69 23.14 28.34
N SER A 45 -5.97 22.23 29.26
CA SER A 45 -7.33 21.78 29.52
C SER A 45 -8.07 22.93 30.20
N ARG A 46 -8.76 23.76 29.41
CA ARG A 46 -9.64 24.80 29.93
C ARG A 46 -10.88 24.13 30.51
N ALA A 47 -10.91 23.99 31.83
CA ALA A 47 -12.11 23.67 32.57
C ALA A 47 -13.05 24.90 32.60
N GLU A 48 -14.24 24.67 32.05
CA GLU A 48 -15.56 25.14 32.49
C GLU A 48 -16.03 26.59 32.24
N THR A 49 -17.11 26.68 31.47
CA THR A 49 -18.27 27.54 31.74
C THR A 49 -19.54 26.77 31.33
N PRO A 50 -20.58 26.65 32.19
CA PRO A 50 -21.81 25.95 31.87
C PRO A 50 -22.78 26.87 31.13
N GLY A 51 -23.36 26.41 30.02
CA GLY A 51 -24.45 27.12 29.36
C GLY A 51 -24.74 26.67 27.93
N ALA A 52 -25.99 26.21 27.75
CA ALA A 52 -26.69 25.92 26.50
C ALA A 52 -26.28 24.65 25.73
N GLU A 53 -27.16 23.64 25.81
CA GLU A 53 -27.19 22.44 24.97
C GLU A 53 -27.27 22.81 23.48
N GLU A 54 -26.23 22.44 22.74
CA GLU A 54 -26.25 22.19 21.30
C GLU A 54 -25.71 20.76 21.13
N PRO A 55 -26.39 19.86 20.38
CA PRO A 55 -26.06 18.45 20.40
C PRO A 55 -24.71 18.24 19.71
N ALA A 56 -23.66 18.06 20.53
CA ALA A 56 -22.33 17.75 20.08
C ALA A 56 -22.33 16.53 19.14
N PRO A 57 -21.62 16.55 18.00
CA PRO A 57 -21.46 15.38 17.18
C PRO A 57 -20.78 14.29 18.02
N SER A 58 -21.47 13.17 18.20
CA SER A 58 -20.96 11.99 18.90
C SER A 58 -19.54 11.68 18.44
N PRO A 59 -18.60 11.30 19.34
CA PRO A 59 -17.31 10.78 18.93
C PRO A 59 -17.59 9.66 17.92
N GLN A 60 -17.10 9.82 16.69
CA GLN A 60 -17.19 8.76 15.70
C GLN A 60 -16.32 7.63 16.22
N THR A 61 -16.90 6.75 17.04
CA THR A 61 -16.33 5.45 17.36
C THR A 61 -16.08 4.81 16.02
N PHE A 62 -14.81 4.76 15.63
CA PHE A 62 -14.36 3.91 14.54
C PHE A 62 -14.79 2.50 14.95
N LYS A 63 -15.98 2.09 14.50
CA LYS A 63 -16.48 0.73 14.70
C LYS A 63 -15.33 -0.16 14.29
N SER A 64 -14.79 -0.92 15.24
CA SER A 64 -13.70 -1.85 14.98
C SER A 64 -14.16 -2.69 13.80
N ARG A 65 -13.56 -2.44 12.63
CA ARG A 65 -13.89 -3.19 11.42
C ARG A 65 -13.51 -4.61 11.78
N GLY A 66 -14.52 -5.45 12.02
CA GLY A 66 -14.34 -6.77 12.61
C GLY A 66 -13.30 -7.59 11.84
N SER A 67 -12.71 -8.59 12.49
CA SER A 67 -11.78 -9.48 11.80
C SER A 67 -12.50 -10.28 10.71
N VAL A 68 -11.92 -10.39 9.52
CA VAL A 68 -12.39 -11.32 8.49
C VAL A 68 -11.45 -12.51 8.46
N SER A 69 -11.97 -13.73 8.56
CA SER A 69 -11.12 -14.92 8.38
C SER A 69 -10.62 -14.97 6.94
N TRP A 70 -9.39 -15.43 6.73
CA TRP A 70 -8.81 -15.56 5.40
C TRP A 70 -9.66 -16.45 4.50
N ALA A 71 -10.15 -17.57 5.05
CA ALA A 71 -11.04 -18.49 4.34
C ALA A 71 -12.35 -17.82 3.90
N ALA A 72 -12.97 -16.99 4.74
CA ALA A 72 -14.18 -16.26 4.35
C ALA A 72 -13.90 -15.24 3.24
N PHE A 73 -12.74 -14.58 3.28
CA PHE A 73 -12.32 -13.68 2.21
C PHE A 73 -12.08 -14.43 0.89
N GLU A 74 -11.42 -15.58 0.92
CA GLU A 74 -11.23 -16.42 -0.26
C GLU A 74 -12.56 -16.92 -0.82
N ALA A 75 -13.44 -17.46 0.04
CA ALA A 75 -14.76 -17.94 -0.35
C ALA A 75 -15.57 -16.84 -1.04
N ALA A 76 -15.61 -15.64 -0.47
CA ALA A 76 -16.33 -14.51 -1.07
C ALA A 76 -15.82 -14.13 -2.46
N LEU A 77 -14.51 -14.27 -2.72
CA LEU A 77 -13.95 -14.03 -4.05
C LEU A 77 -14.26 -15.17 -5.02
N VAL A 78 -14.23 -16.42 -4.54
CA VAL A 78 -14.65 -17.60 -5.33
C VAL A 78 -16.11 -17.51 -5.72
N ASP A 79 -16.99 -17.09 -4.82
CA ASP A 79 -18.42 -16.86 -5.08
C ASP A 79 -18.63 -15.81 -6.16
N LEU A 80 -17.71 -14.84 -6.26
CA LEU A 80 -17.71 -13.83 -7.31
C LEU A 80 -17.06 -14.30 -8.63
N GLY A 81 -16.65 -15.57 -8.69
CA GLY A 81 -16.07 -16.22 -9.87
C GLY A 81 -14.54 -16.10 -9.98
N PHE A 82 -13.85 -15.62 -8.93
CA PHE A 82 -12.39 -15.56 -8.96
C PHE A 82 -11.78 -16.94 -8.74
N SER A 83 -10.70 -17.23 -9.47
CA SER A 83 -9.83 -18.37 -9.17
C SER A 83 -8.74 -17.97 -8.19
N VAL A 84 -8.53 -18.76 -7.14
CA VAL A 84 -7.50 -18.54 -6.11
C VAL A 84 -6.32 -19.45 -6.37
N LEU A 85 -5.18 -18.88 -6.76
CA LEU A 85 -3.95 -19.61 -7.03
C LEU A 85 -2.91 -19.38 -5.93
N PRO A 86 -2.68 -20.36 -5.03
CA PRO A 86 -1.56 -20.29 -4.11
C PRO A 86 -0.24 -20.40 -4.89
N LYS A 87 0.71 -19.53 -4.56
CA LYS A 87 2.08 -19.54 -5.11
C LYS A 87 3.06 -20.00 -4.03
N PHE A 88 4.33 -19.69 -4.20
CA PHE A 88 5.36 -19.98 -3.21
C PHE A 88 5.18 -19.12 -1.95
N GLY A 89 5.35 -19.76 -0.79
CA GLY A 89 5.14 -19.14 0.51
C GLY A 89 3.66 -18.78 0.75
N SER A 90 3.41 -17.86 1.67
CA SER A 90 2.05 -17.38 1.97
C SER A 90 1.56 -16.36 0.93
N ILE A 91 1.86 -16.53 -0.36
CA ILE A 91 1.47 -15.60 -1.45
C ILE A 91 0.32 -16.22 -2.24
N TYR A 92 -0.75 -15.45 -2.41
CA TYR A 92 -1.96 -15.86 -3.11
C TYR A 92 -2.24 -14.89 -4.25
N THR A 93 -2.49 -15.42 -5.44
CA THR A 93 -2.95 -14.67 -6.62
C THR A 93 -4.42 -14.95 -6.85
N PHE A 94 -5.23 -13.91 -6.93
CA PHE A 94 -6.63 -13.97 -7.29
C PHE A 94 -6.78 -13.56 -8.75
N LEU A 95 -7.25 -14.49 -9.57
CA LEU A 95 -7.50 -14.32 -10.99
C LEU A 95 -8.98 -13.98 -11.18
N PRO A 96 -9.32 -12.85 -11.81
CA PRO A 96 -10.71 -12.52 -12.09
C PRO A 96 -11.30 -13.48 -13.13
N PRO A 97 -12.62 -13.69 -13.14
CA PRO A 97 -13.29 -14.42 -14.20
C PRO A 97 -13.15 -13.68 -15.54
N ASP A 98 -13.24 -14.40 -16.66
CA ASP A 98 -13.12 -13.82 -18.01
C ASP A 98 -14.19 -12.75 -18.30
N THR A 99 -15.33 -12.83 -17.60
CA THR A 99 -16.41 -11.83 -17.65
C THR A 99 -15.99 -10.47 -17.10
N MET A 100 -15.00 -10.44 -16.20
CA MET A 100 -14.47 -9.23 -15.60
C MET A 100 -13.09 -8.98 -16.21
N ALA A 101 -13.02 -8.13 -17.23
CA ALA A 101 -11.79 -7.75 -17.95
C ALA A 101 -10.87 -6.84 -17.08
N VAL A 102 -10.52 -7.32 -15.89
CA VAL A 102 -9.75 -6.61 -14.86
C VAL A 102 -8.45 -7.37 -14.56
N LYS A 103 -7.54 -6.74 -13.84
CA LYS A 103 -6.24 -7.32 -13.54
C LYS A 103 -6.31 -8.29 -12.36
N SER A 104 -5.54 -9.38 -12.41
CA SER A 104 -5.29 -10.23 -11.23
C SER A 104 -4.56 -9.46 -10.13
N PHE A 105 -4.85 -9.74 -8.86
CA PHE A 105 -4.10 -9.17 -7.74
C PHE A 105 -3.44 -10.24 -6.88
N THR A 106 -2.31 -9.90 -6.29
CA THR A 106 -1.49 -10.84 -5.49
C THR A 106 -1.19 -10.26 -4.13
N VAL A 107 -1.50 -11.00 -3.08
CA VAL A 107 -1.38 -10.58 -1.68
C VAL A 107 -0.76 -11.68 -0.84
N HIS A 108 -0.12 -11.28 0.24
CA HIS A 108 0.28 -12.23 1.26
C HIS A 108 -0.93 -12.59 2.12
N ARG A 109 -1.14 -13.88 2.34
CA ARG A 109 -2.02 -14.39 3.37
C ARG A 109 -1.52 -13.88 4.73
N PRO A 110 -2.39 -13.29 5.56
CA PRO A 110 -2.02 -12.86 6.90
C PRO A 110 -1.49 -14.02 7.73
N HIS A 111 -0.50 -13.77 8.58
CA HIS A 111 0.19 -14.80 9.35
C HIS A 111 -0.75 -15.60 10.28
N LYS A 112 -1.80 -14.97 10.83
CA LYS A 112 -2.82 -15.63 11.65
C LYS A 112 -4.04 -16.10 10.85
N SER A 113 -3.97 -16.05 9.51
CA SER A 113 -5.11 -16.31 8.62
C SER A 113 -6.37 -15.49 8.97
N ARG A 114 -6.15 -14.30 9.55
CA ARG A 114 -7.19 -13.32 9.86
C ARG A 114 -6.75 -11.97 9.32
N ILE A 115 -7.64 -11.33 8.60
CA ILE A 115 -7.49 -9.97 8.10
C ILE A 115 -8.04 -9.06 9.19
N GLU A 116 -7.15 -8.38 9.91
CA GLU A 116 -7.50 -7.56 11.07
C GLU A 116 -6.94 -6.14 10.93
N GLY A 117 -7.64 -5.19 11.58
CA GLY A 117 -7.18 -3.81 11.73
C GLY A 117 -6.84 -3.15 10.39
N TYR A 118 -5.61 -2.66 10.27
CA TYR A 118 -5.18 -1.90 9.10
C TYR A 118 -5.14 -2.74 7.81
N MET A 119 -4.99 -4.07 7.89
CA MET A 119 -4.95 -4.93 6.71
C MET A 119 -6.28 -4.91 5.96
N ILE A 120 -7.41 -4.82 6.66
CA ILE A 120 -8.73 -4.68 6.03
C ILE A 120 -8.75 -3.44 5.12
N LEU A 121 -8.19 -2.33 5.59
CA LEU A 121 -8.10 -1.09 4.80
C LEU A 121 -7.16 -1.23 3.61
N VAL A 122 -6.05 -1.96 3.75
CA VAL A 122 -5.12 -2.21 2.64
C VAL A 122 -5.79 -3.04 1.55
N PHE A 123 -6.48 -4.11 1.92
CA PHE A 123 -7.23 -4.95 0.99
C PHE A 123 -8.34 -4.14 0.32
N ALA A 124 -9.17 -3.41 1.09
CA ALA A 124 -10.22 -2.57 0.54
C ALA A 124 -9.69 -1.52 -0.45
N ARG A 125 -8.61 -0.80 -0.11
CA ARG A 125 -7.98 0.17 -1.01
C ARG A 125 -7.45 -0.48 -2.28
N ARG A 126 -6.92 -1.71 -2.18
CA ARG A 126 -6.40 -2.44 -3.33
C ARG A 126 -7.53 -2.89 -4.24
N LEU A 127 -8.59 -3.48 -3.69
CA LEU A 127 -9.78 -3.86 -4.44
C LEU A 127 -10.43 -2.63 -5.10
N LYS A 128 -10.53 -1.50 -4.38
CA LYS A 128 -11.02 -0.24 -4.95
C LYS A 128 -10.19 0.25 -6.12
N ARG A 129 -8.86 0.16 -6.05
CA ARG A 129 -7.98 0.58 -7.15
C ARG A 129 -8.03 -0.35 -8.36
N VAL A 130 -8.13 -1.66 -8.14
CA VAL A 130 -8.07 -2.66 -9.22
C VAL A 130 -9.45 -2.86 -9.86
N TYR A 131 -10.52 -2.80 -9.07
CA TYR A 131 -11.88 -3.17 -9.48
C TYR A 131 -12.91 -2.04 -9.33
N GLY A 132 -12.53 -0.89 -8.77
CA GLY A 132 -13.49 0.17 -8.44
C GLY A 132 -14.41 -0.16 -7.26
N TRP A 133 -14.29 -1.35 -6.65
CA TRP A 133 -15.18 -1.81 -5.59
C TRP A 133 -15.07 -0.94 -4.34
N GLY A 134 -16.20 -0.35 -3.97
CA GLY A 134 -16.43 0.45 -2.77
C GLY A 134 -17.86 0.25 -2.26
N GLU A 135 -18.28 1.05 -1.29
CA GLU A 135 -19.59 0.92 -0.59
C GLU A 135 -20.82 0.93 -1.52
N GLN A 136 -20.67 1.34 -2.78
CA GLN A 136 -21.72 1.42 -3.80
C GLN A 136 -22.08 0.09 -4.49
N THR A 137 -21.53 -1.06 -4.06
CA THR A 137 -21.71 -2.36 -4.76
C THR A 137 -22.76 -3.27 -4.11
N VAL A 138 -23.41 -2.82 -3.05
CA VAL A 138 -24.57 -3.50 -2.45
C VAL A 138 -25.80 -2.62 -2.66
N ALA A 139 -26.52 -2.90 -3.75
CA ALA A 139 -27.90 -2.51 -3.96
C ALA A 139 -28.70 -3.80 -4.17
#